data_AF-A0ABD3CH31-F1
#
_entry.id   AF-A0ABD3CH31-F1
#
_cell.length_a   1.000
_cell.length_b   1.000
_cell.length_c   1.000
_cell.angle_alpha   90.00
_cell.angle_beta   90.00
_cell.angle_gamma   90.00
#
_symmetry.space_group_name_H-M   'P 1'
#
loop_
_entity.id
_entity.type
_entity.pdbx_description
1 polymer ?
#
loop_
_entity_poly.entity_id
_entity_poly.type
_entity_poly.pdbx_seq_one_letter_code
_entity_poly.pdbx_strand_id
1 'polypeptide(L)'
;MEKKLLLRRCETNECPSVDYFSTLCTDNDGLCFSLKKNYCFKKHSNSSSIVGSCNGILCLEDFYNTGNTVLWNPVTDELKSLPPSSIVCPPDSDSTSFFAGGFVFDARSEDYKVLRHVLNGFAYDDGSYKSTLIQAELYSLKNDSWRRIVKPEEYQWPWDSLPISLNGSCYWEAFDCVISFNFADEVFSSLPLPGTKKCRRLLFDMDGKLGSFVITHKKSVYRDRDFEAVKEKRFDILLWESNKWCWSEVDSFVVEDGIRPL
;
A
#
# COMPACT_ATOMS: atom_id res chain seq x y z
N MET A 1 -5.56 19.11 18.33
CA MET A 1 -5.69 18.97 16.87
C MET A 1 -6.65 17.81 16.62
N GLU A 2 -7.76 18.00 15.91
CA GLU A 2 -8.77 16.96 15.67
C GLU A 2 -8.16 15.90 14.72
N LYS A 3 -7.98 14.66 15.19
CA LYS A 3 -7.52 13.55 14.33
C LYS A 3 -8.68 13.16 13.42
N LYS A 4 -8.46 13.17 12.10
CA LYS A 4 -9.47 12.75 11.11
C LYS A 4 -9.04 11.42 10.52
N LEU A 5 -9.80 10.37 10.80
CA LEU A 5 -9.61 9.05 10.18
C LEU A 5 -10.43 9.02 8.88
N LEU A 6 -9.84 8.53 7.79
CA LEU A 6 -10.53 8.30 6.53
C LEU A 6 -10.80 6.80 6.36
N LEU A 7 -12.06 6.40 6.37
CA LEU A 7 -12.46 5.01 6.15
C LEU A 7 -12.96 4.81 4.73
N ARG A 8 -12.43 3.80 4.02
CA ARG A 8 -13.00 3.29 2.78
C ARG A 8 -14.09 2.29 3.12
N ARG A 9 -15.33 2.56 2.72
CA ARG A 9 -16.46 1.63 2.84
C ARG A 9 -16.96 1.25 1.45
N CYS A 10 -17.11 -0.06 1.23
CA CYS A 10 -17.83 -0.60 0.08
C CYS A 10 -19.25 -0.98 0.53
N GLU A 11 -20.29 -0.39 -0.07
CA GLU A 11 -21.67 -0.59 0.39
C GLU A 11 -22.36 -1.88 -0.11
N THR A 12 -21.85 -2.60 -1.11
CA THR A 12 -22.57 -3.76 -1.67
C THR A 12 -21.64 -4.81 -2.30
N ASN A 13 -22.05 -6.09 -2.22
CA ASN A 13 -21.52 -7.18 -3.08
C ASN A 13 -22.01 -7.05 -4.54
N GLU A 14 -22.81 -6.04 -4.85
CA GLU A 14 -23.34 -5.76 -6.18
C GLU A 14 -22.55 -4.62 -6.83
N CYS A 15 -22.28 -4.76 -8.13
CA CYS A 15 -21.51 -3.84 -8.96
C CYS A 15 -22.44 -2.78 -9.59
N PRO A 16 -22.14 -1.46 -9.53
CA PRO A 16 -20.95 -0.81 -8.96
C PRO A 16 -20.76 -0.89 -7.45
N SER A 17 -19.59 -1.35 -7.00
CA SER A 17 -19.13 -1.04 -5.65
C SER A 17 -18.81 0.46 -5.57
N VAL A 18 -19.58 1.21 -4.78
CA VAL A 18 -19.29 2.63 -4.52
C VAL A 18 -18.38 2.73 -3.30
N ASP A 19 -17.21 3.33 -3.49
CA ASP A 19 -16.30 3.66 -2.40
C ASP A 19 -16.73 4.97 -1.74
N TYR A 20 -17.01 4.89 -0.44
CA TYR A 20 -17.20 6.05 0.41
C TYR A 20 -15.98 6.28 1.26
N PHE A 21 -15.61 7.55 1.38
CA PHE A 21 -14.58 8.00 2.27
C PHE A 21 -15.22 8.78 3.41
N SER A 22 -15.21 8.20 4.60
CA SER A 22 -15.81 8.80 5.78
C SER A 22 -14.73 9.46 6.63
N THR A 23 -14.88 10.75 6.93
CA THR A 23 -14.08 11.38 7.99
C THR A 23 -14.74 11.11 9.34
N LEU A 24 -13.97 10.56 10.29
CA LEU A 24 -14.41 10.40 11.66
C LEU A 24 -13.84 11.50 12.56
N CYS A 25 -14.59 11.92 13.57
CA CYS A 25 -14.07 12.68 14.70
C CYS A 25 -14.09 11.83 15.97
N THR A 26 -13.11 12.07 16.83
CA THR A 26 -13.02 11.46 18.16
C THR A 26 -13.72 12.32 19.18
N ASP A 27 -14.40 11.69 20.14
CA ASP A 27 -14.75 12.34 21.40
C ASP A 27 -13.49 12.60 22.25
N ASN A 28 -13.65 13.30 23.38
CA ASN A 28 -12.54 13.68 24.26
C ASN A 28 -11.72 12.48 24.77
N ASP A 29 -12.31 11.28 24.77
CA ASP A 29 -11.69 10.05 25.25
C ASP A 29 -11.07 9.20 24.10
N GLY A 30 -11.19 9.62 22.84
CA GLY A 30 -10.48 9.01 21.71
C GLY A 30 -11.02 7.66 21.22
N LEU A 31 -12.04 7.10 21.87
CA LEU A 31 -12.52 5.73 21.66
C LEU A 31 -13.83 5.66 20.88
N CYS A 32 -14.57 6.77 20.74
CA CYS A 32 -15.75 6.82 19.90
C CYS A 32 -15.53 7.66 18.66
N PHE A 33 -15.78 7.04 17.51
CA PHE A 33 -15.74 7.68 16.21
C PHE A 33 -17.16 7.98 15.73
N SER A 34 -17.46 9.25 15.45
CA SER A 34 -18.71 9.62 14.80
C SER A 34 -18.49 10.06 13.36
N LEU A 35 -19.42 9.68 12.48
CA LEU A 35 -19.37 10.05 11.07
C LEU A 35 -19.56 11.56 10.93
N LYS A 36 -18.53 12.25 10.42
CA LYS A 36 -18.60 13.70 10.18
C LYS A 36 -19.12 14.02 8.78
N LYS A 37 -18.63 13.31 7.76
CA LYS A 37 -18.98 13.54 6.35
C LYS A 37 -18.59 12.34 5.50
N ASN A 38 -19.40 12.06 4.47
CA ASN A 38 -19.10 11.10 3.41
C ASN A 38 -18.66 11.83 2.15
N TYR A 39 -17.61 11.32 1.51
CA TYR A 39 -17.19 11.72 0.17
C TYR A 39 -17.38 10.54 -0.77
N CYS A 40 -18.01 10.78 -1.91
CA CYS A 40 -18.35 9.73 -2.87
C CYS A 40 -17.50 9.93 -4.12
N PHE A 41 -16.64 8.95 -4.41
CA PHE A 41 -15.84 8.96 -5.62
C PHE A 41 -16.66 8.37 -6.77
N LYS A 42 -17.45 9.22 -7.46
CA LYS A 42 -18.39 8.77 -8.51
C LYS A 42 -17.78 8.75 -9.91
N LYS A 43 -16.60 9.33 -10.10
CA LYS A 43 -16.18 9.84 -11.43
C LYS A 43 -15.18 8.98 -12.19
N HIS A 44 -14.56 8.00 -11.54
CA HIS A 44 -13.69 7.02 -12.19
C HIS A 44 -14.09 5.63 -11.68
N SER A 45 -13.99 4.63 -12.56
CA SER A 45 -14.60 3.31 -12.49
C SER A 45 -14.56 2.64 -11.11
N ASN A 46 -15.45 1.65 -10.92
CA ASN A 46 -15.65 0.83 -9.71
C ASN A 46 -14.45 -0.06 -9.32
N SER A 47 -13.24 0.36 -9.67
CA SER A 47 -12.04 -0.44 -9.79
C SER A 47 -10.82 0.48 -9.64
N SER A 48 -10.76 1.24 -8.54
CA SER A 48 -9.54 1.99 -8.15
C SER A 48 -9.00 1.48 -6.83
N SER A 49 -7.67 1.42 -6.72
CA SER A 49 -6.94 1.13 -5.49
C SER A 49 -6.42 2.43 -4.87
N ILE A 50 -6.38 2.48 -3.54
CA ILE A 50 -5.74 3.59 -2.82
C ILE A 50 -4.27 3.22 -2.68
N VAL A 51 -3.40 4.00 -3.30
CA VAL A 51 -1.95 3.88 -3.18
C VAL A 51 -1.49 4.37 -1.82
N GLY A 52 -2.06 5.48 -1.37
CA GLY A 52 -1.68 6.14 -0.15
C GLY A 52 -2.40 7.46 0.04
N SER A 53 -2.19 8.07 1.19
CA SER A 53 -2.75 9.38 1.53
C SER A 53 -1.68 10.28 2.13
N CYS A 54 -1.71 11.57 1.80
CA CYS A 54 -0.80 12.55 2.36
C CYS A 54 -1.48 13.92 2.43
N ASN A 55 -1.44 14.56 3.60
CA ASN A 55 -2.04 15.88 3.84
C ASN A 55 -3.52 15.99 3.40
N GLY A 56 -4.29 14.90 3.56
CA GLY A 56 -5.70 14.83 3.16
C GLY A 56 -5.94 14.61 1.66
N ILE A 57 -4.89 14.50 0.85
CA ILE A 57 -4.95 14.12 -0.56
C ILE A 57 -4.79 12.60 -0.66
N LEU A 58 -5.60 11.97 -1.50
CA LEU A 58 -5.51 10.57 -1.87
C LEU A 58 -4.79 10.41 -3.20
N CYS A 59 -3.92 9.42 -3.27
CA CYS A 59 -3.38 8.90 -4.52
C CYS A 59 -4.13 7.62 -4.88
N LEU A 60 -4.75 7.61 -6.04
CA LEU A 60 -5.57 6.52 -6.56
C LEU A 60 -4.94 5.99 -7.85
N GLU A 61 -4.97 4.67 -8.02
CA GLU A 61 -4.62 4.01 -9.28
C GLU A 61 -5.77 3.15 -9.79
N ASP A 62 -5.79 2.90 -11.09
CA ASP A 62 -6.73 1.98 -11.69
C ASP A 62 -6.37 0.52 -11.36
N PHE A 63 -7.38 -0.30 -11.10
CA PHE A 63 -7.23 -1.72 -10.76
C PHE A 63 -6.61 -2.55 -11.89
N TYR A 64 -6.72 -2.08 -13.14
CA TYR A 64 -6.17 -2.77 -14.31
C TYR A 64 -4.68 -2.48 -14.52
N ASN A 65 -4.04 -1.73 -13.62
CA ASN A 65 -2.62 -1.41 -13.65
C ASN A 65 -2.20 -0.79 -14.99
N THR A 66 -3.08 0.02 -15.60
CA THR A 66 -2.83 0.68 -16.90
C THR A 66 -1.97 1.93 -16.77
N GLY A 67 -1.64 2.33 -15.54
CA GLY A 67 -0.82 3.51 -15.25
C GLY A 67 -1.64 4.79 -15.10
N ASN A 68 -2.96 4.67 -14.97
CA ASN A 68 -3.84 5.79 -14.72
C ASN A 68 -3.82 6.12 -13.23
N THR A 69 -3.02 7.13 -12.88
CA THR A 69 -2.90 7.63 -11.50
C THR A 69 -3.65 8.96 -11.36
N VAL A 70 -4.42 9.11 -10.30
CA VAL A 70 -5.19 10.33 -9.98
C VAL A 70 -4.92 10.76 -8.54
N LEU A 71 -4.63 12.05 -8.37
CA LEU A 71 -4.66 12.69 -7.06
C LEU A 71 -6.05 13.27 -6.83
N TRP A 72 -6.65 12.97 -5.68
CA TRP A 72 -7.96 13.47 -5.30
C TRP A 72 -7.91 14.11 -3.92
N ASN A 73 -8.43 15.33 -3.82
CA ASN A 73 -8.73 15.95 -2.54
C ASN A 73 -10.22 15.73 -2.24
N PRO A 74 -10.59 14.81 -1.34
CA PRO A 74 -12.00 14.53 -1.07
C PRO A 74 -12.75 15.75 -0.51
N VAL A 75 -12.06 16.64 0.21
CA VAL A 75 -12.69 17.80 0.87
C VAL A 75 -13.15 18.84 -0.15
N THR A 76 -12.31 19.13 -1.14
CA THR A 76 -12.60 20.11 -2.21
C THR A 76 -13.20 19.48 -3.46
N ASP A 77 -13.19 18.16 -3.55
CA ASP A 77 -13.54 17.36 -4.74
C ASP A 77 -12.68 17.70 -5.98
N GLU A 78 -11.46 18.21 -5.75
CA GLU A 78 -10.50 18.49 -6.81
C GLU A 78 -9.77 17.20 -7.23
N LEU A 79 -9.72 16.97 -8.54
CA LEU A 79 -9.06 15.83 -9.16
C LEU A 79 -7.93 16.31 -10.05
N LYS A 80 -6.78 15.65 -9.96
CA LYS A 80 -5.68 15.81 -10.91
C LYS A 80 -5.26 14.44 -11.43
N SER A 81 -5.55 14.18 -12.70
CA SER A 81 -4.96 13.07 -13.44
C SER A 81 -3.47 13.35 -13.67
N LEU A 82 -2.65 12.36 -13.40
CA LEU A 82 -1.21 12.43 -13.68
C LEU A 82 -0.96 12.12 -15.16
N PRO A 83 0.10 12.69 -15.76
CA PRO A 83 0.46 12.38 -17.14
C PRO A 83 0.84 10.89 -17.29
N PRO A 84 0.83 10.36 -18.52
CA PRO A 84 1.31 9.02 -18.83
C PRO A 84 2.78 8.81 -18.41
N SER A 85 3.18 7.54 -18.28
CA SER A 85 4.56 7.17 -17.97
C SER A 85 5.57 7.76 -18.94
N SER A 86 6.72 8.15 -18.38
CA SER A 86 7.88 8.57 -19.17
C SER A 86 8.67 7.39 -19.74
N ILE A 87 8.43 6.20 -19.21
CA ILE A 87 9.13 4.98 -19.60
C ILE A 87 8.54 4.45 -20.90
N VAL A 88 9.37 4.42 -21.94
CA VAL A 88 9.03 3.79 -23.21
C VAL A 88 9.06 2.29 -23.03
N CYS A 89 7.94 1.63 -23.35
CA CYS A 89 7.84 0.18 -23.36
C CYS A 89 8.88 -0.42 -24.33
N PRO A 90 9.68 -1.41 -23.91
CA PRO A 90 10.59 -2.11 -24.81
C PRO A 90 9.82 -2.70 -26.01
N PRO A 91 10.36 -2.61 -27.25
CA PRO A 91 9.66 -3.06 -28.46
C PRO A 91 9.19 -4.52 -28.42
N ASP A 92 9.94 -5.38 -27.72
CA ASP A 92 9.69 -6.81 -27.63
C ASP A 92 8.86 -7.19 -26.39
N SER A 93 8.29 -6.22 -25.67
CA SER A 93 7.48 -6.52 -24.49
C SER A 93 6.07 -6.90 -24.89
N ASP A 94 5.58 -8.00 -24.33
CA ASP A 94 4.22 -8.50 -24.56
C ASP A 94 3.18 -7.83 -23.65
N SER A 95 3.61 -7.25 -22.53
CA SER A 95 2.72 -6.60 -21.57
C SER A 95 3.46 -5.55 -20.74
N THR A 96 2.76 -4.45 -20.43
CA THR A 96 3.23 -3.45 -19.49
C THR A 96 2.19 -3.23 -18.40
N SER A 97 2.63 -3.29 -17.15
CA SER A 97 1.79 -3.06 -15.98
C SER A 97 2.45 -2.04 -15.05
N PHE A 98 1.62 -1.21 -14.42
CA PHE A 98 2.05 -0.12 -13.54
C PHE A 98 1.54 -0.34 -12.12
N PHE A 99 2.40 -0.09 -11.14
CA PHE A 99 2.07 -0.28 -9.73
C PHE A 99 2.68 0.85 -8.92
N ALA A 100 1.87 1.57 -8.14
CA ALA A 100 2.42 2.59 -7.28
C ALA A 100 3.24 1.99 -6.13
N GLY A 101 4.43 2.56 -5.95
CA GLY A 101 5.33 2.27 -4.82
C GLY A 101 5.13 3.22 -3.63
N GLY A 102 4.32 4.28 -3.76
CA GLY A 102 3.97 5.16 -2.65
C GLY A 102 3.65 6.60 -3.06
N PHE A 103 3.10 7.36 -2.11
CA PHE A 103 2.72 8.76 -2.29
C PHE A 103 3.06 9.57 -1.03
N VAL A 104 3.87 10.62 -1.19
CA VAL A 104 4.30 11.48 -0.07
C VAL A 104 4.34 12.95 -0.46
N PHE A 105 4.34 13.80 0.57
CA PHE A 105 4.81 15.17 0.49
C PHE A 105 6.25 15.22 0.99
N ASP A 106 7.19 15.51 0.10
CA ASP A 106 8.59 15.74 0.44
C ASP A 106 8.77 17.19 0.89
N ALA A 107 8.87 17.38 2.20
CA ALA A 107 9.03 18.71 2.80
C ALA A 107 10.32 19.43 2.36
N ARG A 108 11.38 18.70 1.94
CA ARG A 108 12.64 19.31 1.51
C ARG A 108 12.51 20.00 0.16
N SER A 109 11.82 19.36 -0.78
CA SER A 109 11.52 19.95 -2.09
C SER A 109 10.17 20.68 -2.12
N GLU A 110 9.42 20.65 -1.01
CA GLU A 110 8.04 21.14 -0.88
C GLU A 110 7.13 20.62 -2.00
N ASP A 111 7.26 19.34 -2.34
CA ASP A 111 6.62 18.74 -3.51
C ASP A 111 5.87 17.46 -3.15
N TYR A 112 4.76 17.23 -3.85
CA TYR A 112 4.10 15.94 -3.82
C TYR A 112 4.76 15.02 -4.84
N LYS A 113 5.15 13.84 -4.37
CA LYS A 113 5.86 12.85 -5.17
C LYS A 113 5.11 11.52 -5.15
N VAL A 114 5.07 10.87 -6.31
CA VAL A 114 4.52 9.51 -6.46
C VAL A 114 5.61 8.61 -7.02
N LEU A 115 5.90 7.54 -6.30
CA LEU A 115 6.77 6.47 -6.79
C LEU A 115 5.89 5.47 -7.56
N ARG A 116 6.34 5.07 -8.76
CA ARG A 116 5.66 4.06 -9.56
C ARG A 116 6.65 3.06 -10.13
N HIS A 117 6.30 1.79 -10.05
CA HIS A 117 6.99 0.68 -10.66
C HIS A 117 6.36 0.37 -12.02
N VAL A 118 7.21 0.15 -13.02
CA VAL A 118 6.82 -0.24 -14.38
C VAL A 118 7.36 -1.63 -14.63
N LEU A 119 6.45 -2.56 -14.90
CA LEU A 119 6.75 -3.96 -15.17
C LEU A 119 6.50 -4.24 -16.63
N ASN A 120 7.55 -4.64 -17.35
CA ASN A 120 7.46 -5.10 -18.73
C ASN A 120 7.67 -6.62 -18.75
N GLY A 121 6.63 -7.35 -19.14
CA GLY A 121 6.66 -8.80 -19.30
C GLY A 121 7.11 -9.20 -20.69
N PHE A 122 7.89 -10.27 -20.74
CA PHE A 122 8.35 -10.92 -21.97
C PHE A 122 7.95 -12.39 -21.89
N ALA A 123 7.37 -12.89 -22.97
CA ALA A 123 6.95 -14.27 -23.15
C ALA A 123 7.71 -14.91 -24.32
N TYR A 124 7.70 -16.23 -24.36
CA TYR A 124 8.05 -16.99 -25.56
C TYR A 124 6.84 -17.10 -26.49
N ASP A 125 7.07 -17.50 -27.74
CA ASP A 125 6.01 -17.64 -28.76
C ASP A 125 4.91 -18.64 -28.35
N ASP A 126 5.22 -19.59 -27.46
CA ASP A 126 4.26 -20.55 -26.90
C ASP A 126 3.43 -19.98 -25.73
N GLY A 127 3.63 -18.69 -25.40
CA GLY A 127 2.97 -17.98 -24.31
C GLY A 127 3.58 -18.23 -22.93
N SER A 128 4.66 -19.02 -22.83
CA SER A 128 5.33 -19.27 -21.55
C SER A 128 6.16 -18.05 -21.11
N TYR A 129 6.25 -17.83 -19.80
CA TYR A 129 6.97 -16.71 -19.21
C TYR A 129 8.47 -16.79 -19.49
N LYS A 130 9.05 -15.72 -20.06
CA LYS A 130 10.48 -15.62 -20.37
C LYS A 130 11.23 -14.81 -19.33
N SER A 131 10.84 -13.55 -19.17
CA SER A 131 11.49 -12.64 -18.24
C SER A 131 10.62 -11.43 -17.93
N THR A 132 11.06 -10.65 -16.94
CA THR A 132 10.46 -9.37 -16.58
C THR A 132 11.54 -8.31 -16.45
N LEU A 133 11.29 -7.13 -16.99
CA LEU A 133 12.06 -5.93 -16.69
C LEU A 133 11.26 -5.04 -15.73
N ILE A 134 11.84 -4.80 -14.55
CA ILE A 134 11.26 -3.89 -13.56
C ILE A 134 12.02 -2.58 -13.60
N GLN A 135 11.28 -1.49 -13.80
CA GLN A 135 11.79 -0.12 -13.72
C GLN A 135 11.01 0.65 -12.66
N ALA A 136 11.52 1.81 -12.29
CA ALA A 136 10.83 2.73 -11.42
C ALA A 136 10.91 4.15 -11.99
N GLU A 137 9.87 4.91 -11.75
CA GLU A 137 9.80 6.33 -12.06
C GLU A 137 9.18 7.10 -10.89
N LEU A 138 9.56 8.38 -10.82
CA LEU A 138 9.12 9.31 -9.81
C LEU A 138 8.40 10.46 -10.47
N TYR A 139 7.15 10.68 -10.06
CA TYR A 139 6.40 11.87 -10.42
C TYR A 139 6.72 13.01 -9.48
N SER A 140 6.78 14.22 -10.02
CA SER A 140 6.85 15.48 -9.29
C SER A 140 5.62 16.31 -9.64
N LEU A 141 4.83 16.69 -8.64
CA LEU A 141 3.65 17.52 -8.85
C LEU A 141 4.04 18.93 -9.33
N LYS A 142 5.11 19.50 -8.77
CA LYS A 142 5.65 20.80 -9.18
C LYS A 142 6.02 20.86 -10.66
N ASN A 143 6.66 19.81 -11.17
CA ASN A 143 7.11 19.75 -12.57
C ASN A 143 6.06 19.16 -13.51
N ASP A 144 5.00 18.58 -12.97
CA ASP A 144 3.97 17.83 -13.68
C ASP A 144 4.54 16.79 -14.66
N SER A 145 5.55 16.04 -14.20
CA SER A 145 6.27 15.11 -15.06
C SER A 145 6.78 13.89 -14.29
N TRP A 146 6.82 12.76 -14.98
CA TRP A 146 7.54 11.57 -14.54
C TRP A 146 9.00 11.64 -14.97
N ARG A 147 9.88 11.09 -14.14
CA ARG A 147 11.26 10.79 -14.53
C ARG A 147 11.65 9.41 -14.05
N ARG A 148 12.46 8.72 -14.84
CA ARG A 148 13.05 7.44 -14.44
C ARG A 148 13.97 7.61 -13.24
N ILE A 149 13.91 6.65 -12.32
CA ILE A 149 14.87 6.49 -11.22
C ILE A 149 15.61 5.17 -11.34
N VAL A 150 16.83 5.13 -10.82
CA VAL A 150 17.66 3.93 -10.83
C VAL A 150 17.30 3.11 -9.59
N LYS A 151 16.87 1.85 -9.81
CA LYS A 151 16.71 0.87 -8.75
C LYS A 151 17.96 0.00 -8.63
N PRO A 152 18.27 -0.56 -7.46
CA PRO A 152 19.28 -1.62 -7.33
C PRO A 152 18.95 -2.84 -8.22
N GLU A 153 19.96 -3.56 -8.70
CA GLU A 153 19.75 -4.78 -9.51
C GLU A 153 19.07 -5.88 -8.71
N GLU A 154 19.48 -6.05 -7.45
CA GLU A 154 18.94 -7.01 -6.47
C GLU A 154 17.49 -6.73 -6.07
N TYR A 155 16.96 -5.58 -6.49
CA TYR A 155 15.60 -5.17 -6.18
C TYR A 155 14.59 -6.10 -6.85
N GLN A 156 13.92 -6.90 -6.04
CA GLN A 156 12.84 -7.80 -6.44
C GLN A 156 11.46 -7.13 -6.37
N TRP A 157 10.50 -7.78 -7.00
CA TRP A 157 9.12 -7.33 -7.11
C TRP A 157 8.46 -7.15 -5.73
N PRO A 158 7.74 -6.03 -5.48
CA PRO A 158 6.79 -5.95 -4.37
C PRO A 158 5.74 -7.03 -4.55
N TRP A 159 5.47 -7.86 -3.55
CA TRP A 159 4.24 -8.67 -3.59
C TRP A 159 3.01 -7.76 -3.48
N ASP A 160 1.79 -8.33 -3.61
CA ASP A 160 0.49 -7.64 -3.55
C ASP A 160 0.22 -6.83 -2.24
N SER A 161 1.24 -6.47 -1.48
CA SER A 161 1.20 -5.54 -0.36
C SER A 161 1.05 -4.11 -0.85
N LEU A 162 0.06 -3.41 -0.32
CA LEU A 162 -0.04 -1.96 -0.46
C LEU A 162 1.14 -1.30 0.26
N PRO A 163 1.82 -0.32 -0.36
CA PRO A 163 2.90 0.38 0.30
C PRO A 163 2.34 1.24 1.44
N ILE A 164 3.13 1.38 2.50
CA ILE A 164 2.87 2.38 3.54
C ILE A 164 3.85 3.53 3.41
N SER A 165 3.33 4.75 3.55
CA SER A 165 4.15 5.96 3.60
C SER A 165 4.31 6.43 5.04
N LEU A 166 5.56 6.62 5.46
CA LEU A 166 5.94 6.99 6.82
C LEU A 166 7.19 7.88 6.78
N ASN A 167 7.13 9.03 7.46
CA ASN A 167 8.28 9.94 7.64
C ASN A 167 9.03 10.27 6.33
N GLY A 168 8.29 10.53 5.24
CA GLY A 168 8.87 10.87 3.94
C GLY A 168 9.50 9.69 3.18
N SER A 169 9.33 8.46 3.68
CA SER A 169 9.70 7.23 3.00
C SER A 169 8.47 6.37 2.74
N CYS A 170 8.51 5.53 1.71
CA CYS A 170 7.55 4.44 1.56
C CYS A 170 8.20 3.10 1.86
N TYR A 171 7.38 2.14 2.31
CA TYR A 171 7.79 0.78 2.67
C TYR A 171 6.79 -0.23 2.10
N TRP A 172 7.30 -1.32 1.56
CA TRP A 172 6.48 -2.45 1.07
C TRP A 172 7.23 -3.75 1.25
N GLU A 173 6.48 -4.84 1.24
CA GLU A 173 7.05 -6.17 1.36
C GLU A 173 7.56 -6.67 0.00
N ALA A 174 8.78 -7.21 0.00
CA ALA A 174 9.34 -8.00 -1.09
C ALA A 174 9.59 -9.45 -0.63
N PHE A 175 10.17 -10.27 -1.50
CA PHE A 175 10.34 -11.72 -1.29
C PHE A 175 11.02 -12.09 0.05
N ASP A 176 12.09 -11.38 0.41
CA ASP A 176 12.94 -11.72 1.56
C ASP A 176 13.31 -10.53 2.44
N CYS A 177 12.78 -9.35 2.13
CA CYS A 177 13.03 -8.11 2.85
C CYS A 177 11.81 -7.18 2.78
N VAL A 178 11.80 -6.19 3.66
CA VAL A 178 10.98 -4.99 3.47
C VAL A 178 11.84 -4.00 2.71
N ILE A 179 11.33 -3.54 1.57
CA ILE A 179 11.99 -2.51 0.79
C ILE A 179 11.48 -1.16 1.24
N SER A 180 12.35 -0.16 1.17
CA SER A 180 12.00 1.24 1.39
C SER A 180 12.55 2.13 0.31
N PHE A 181 11.89 3.27 0.10
CA PHE A 181 12.40 4.37 -0.71
C PHE A 181 12.20 5.69 0.03
N ASN A 182 13.30 6.41 0.22
CA ASN A 182 13.29 7.75 0.79
C ASN A 182 13.08 8.76 -0.35
N PHE A 183 12.02 9.57 -0.30
CA PHE A 183 11.70 10.50 -1.38
C PHE A 183 12.51 11.79 -1.37
N ALA A 184 13.07 12.15 -0.22
CA ALA A 184 13.95 13.31 -0.13
C ALA A 184 15.26 12.97 -0.84
N ASP A 185 15.94 11.91 -0.39
CA ASP A 185 17.26 11.48 -0.87
C ASP A 185 17.19 10.63 -2.14
N GLU A 186 16.01 10.12 -2.47
CA GLU A 186 15.74 9.30 -3.66
C GLU A 186 16.54 8.00 -3.68
N VAL A 187 16.71 7.43 -2.50
CA VAL A 187 17.51 6.22 -2.25
C VAL A 187 16.60 5.06 -1.86
N PHE A 188 16.81 3.93 -2.53
CA PHE A 188 16.26 2.64 -2.12
C PHE A 188 17.08 2.02 -0.99
N SER A 189 16.42 1.34 -0.07
CA SER A 189 17.05 0.59 1.01
C SER A 189 16.24 -0.64 1.35
N SER A 190 16.83 -1.58 2.08
CA SER A 190 16.17 -2.81 2.52
C SER A 190 16.31 -3.03 4.02
N LEU A 191 15.29 -3.64 4.60
CA LEU A 191 15.19 -4.03 6.00
C LEU A 191 14.89 -5.54 6.07
N PRO A 192 15.31 -6.24 7.14
CA PRO A 192 14.92 -7.64 7.32
C PRO A 192 13.39 -7.77 7.43
N LEU A 193 12.85 -8.93 7.03
CA LEU A 193 11.42 -9.20 7.19
C LEU A 193 11.04 -9.32 8.68
N PRO A 194 9.84 -8.84 9.07
CA PRO A 194 9.24 -9.20 10.34
C PRO A 194 8.78 -10.67 10.32
N GLY A 195 9.35 -11.48 11.21
CA GLY A 195 9.05 -12.91 11.30
C GLY A 195 9.69 -13.76 10.20
N THR A 196 9.07 -14.90 9.87
CA THR A 196 9.62 -15.86 8.89
C THR A 196 9.07 -15.62 7.48
N LYS A 197 9.80 -16.07 6.44
CA LYS A 197 9.39 -15.89 5.02
C LYS A 197 7.99 -16.42 4.68
N LYS A 198 7.49 -17.42 5.42
CA LYS A 198 6.18 -18.06 5.17
C LYS A 198 4.98 -17.31 5.77
N CYS A 199 5.21 -16.27 6.55
CA CYS A 199 4.13 -15.52 7.20
C CYS A 199 3.57 -14.47 6.24
N ARG A 200 2.26 -14.25 6.29
CA ARG A 200 1.65 -13.06 5.68
C ARG A 200 1.90 -11.87 6.59
N ARG A 201 2.26 -10.72 6.03
CA ARG A 201 2.43 -9.48 6.79
C ARG A 201 1.51 -8.38 6.30
N LEU A 202 1.28 -7.41 7.17
CA LEU A 202 0.66 -6.13 6.86
C LEU A 202 1.47 -5.05 7.57
N LEU A 203 2.06 -4.14 6.80
CA LEU A 203 2.81 -3.01 7.35
C LEU A 203 1.84 -1.91 7.79
N PHE A 204 2.15 -1.24 8.89
CA PHE A 204 1.36 -0.13 9.41
C PHE A 204 2.25 0.94 10.07
N ASP A 205 1.70 2.13 10.28
CA ASP A 205 2.33 3.20 11.05
C ASP A 205 1.69 3.19 12.44
N MET A 206 2.54 3.17 13.47
CA MET A 206 2.13 3.37 14.85
C MET A 206 3.01 4.41 15.50
N ASP A 207 2.43 5.59 15.72
CA ASP A 207 3.07 6.76 16.34
C ASP A 207 4.41 7.12 15.69
N GLY A 208 4.46 7.12 14.36
CA GLY A 208 5.65 7.48 13.59
C GLY A 208 6.69 6.36 13.49
N LYS A 209 6.34 5.14 13.93
CA LYS A 209 7.18 3.94 13.80
C LYS A 209 6.59 2.97 12.81
N LEU A 210 7.46 2.32 12.05
CA LEU A 210 7.07 1.24 11.15
C LEU A 210 6.72 0.01 11.99
N GLY A 211 5.49 -0.47 11.82
CA GLY A 211 4.98 -1.69 12.43
C GLY A 211 4.62 -2.73 11.38
N SER A 212 4.50 -3.98 11.83
CA SER A 212 4.02 -5.09 11.02
C SER A 212 3.14 -6.02 11.84
N PHE A 213 1.99 -6.38 11.30
CA PHE A 213 1.26 -7.56 11.75
C PHE A 213 1.89 -8.77 11.07
N VAL A 214 2.31 -9.77 11.84
CA VAL A 214 2.75 -11.07 11.33
C VAL A 214 1.62 -12.05 11.58
N ILE A 215 1.02 -12.54 10.50
CA ILE A 215 -0.17 -13.40 10.57
C ILE A 215 0.27 -14.85 10.45
N THR A 216 -0.03 -15.64 11.48
CA THR A 216 0.24 -17.07 11.51
C THR A 216 -1.06 -17.85 11.71
N HIS A 217 -1.29 -18.86 10.86
CA HIS A 217 -2.41 -19.77 11.05
C HIS A 217 -2.10 -20.69 12.24
N LYS A 218 -2.96 -20.67 13.27
CA LYS A 218 -2.92 -21.65 14.35
C LYS A 218 -3.77 -22.87 13.98
N LYS A 219 -3.42 -24.01 14.59
CA LYS A 219 -4.10 -25.31 14.44
C LYS A 219 -5.59 -25.20 14.77
N SER A 220 -6.39 -26.06 14.15
CA SER A 220 -7.80 -26.29 14.51
C SER A 220 -7.96 -26.53 16.00
N VAL A 221 -8.75 -25.68 16.67
CA VAL A 221 -9.17 -25.89 18.06
C VAL A 221 -10.56 -26.51 18.03
N TYR A 222 -10.72 -27.67 18.68
CA TYR A 222 -12.01 -28.32 18.81
C TYR A 222 -12.72 -27.78 20.05
N ARG A 223 -13.95 -27.26 19.89
CA ARG A 223 -14.85 -27.03 21.04
C ARG A 223 -15.68 -28.29 21.30
N ASP A 224 -16.07 -28.45 22.55
CA ASP A 224 -16.60 -29.70 23.11
C ASP A 224 -17.85 -30.25 22.38
N ARG A 225 -17.99 -31.59 22.43
CA ARG A 225 -19.03 -32.52 21.91
C ARG A 225 -19.46 -32.48 20.44
N ASP A 226 -19.32 -31.39 19.69
CA ASP A 226 -19.83 -31.30 18.31
C ASP A 226 -18.75 -31.41 17.20
N PHE A 227 -17.48 -31.66 17.55
CA PHE A 227 -16.37 -31.85 16.58
C PHE A 227 -16.19 -30.72 15.55
N GLU A 228 -16.74 -29.53 15.76
CA GLU A 228 -16.47 -28.39 14.88
C GLU A 228 -15.08 -27.81 15.16
N ALA A 229 -14.20 -27.93 14.17
CA ALA A 229 -12.87 -27.34 14.19
C ALA A 229 -12.96 -25.83 13.90
N VAL A 230 -12.78 -25.01 14.94
CA VAL A 230 -12.61 -23.57 14.76
C VAL A 230 -11.15 -23.32 14.35
N LYS A 231 -10.95 -22.70 13.18
CA LYS A 231 -9.64 -22.22 12.77
C LYS A 231 -9.39 -20.89 13.46
N GLU A 232 -8.18 -20.68 13.95
CA GLU A 232 -7.78 -19.42 14.57
C GLU A 232 -6.58 -18.82 13.83
N LYS A 233 -6.53 -17.50 13.77
CA LYS A 233 -5.39 -16.73 13.26
C LYS A 233 -4.77 -15.96 14.42
N ARG A 234 -3.45 -16.13 14.57
CA ARG A 234 -2.65 -15.32 15.50
C ARG A 234 -2.06 -14.14 14.73
N PHE A 235 -2.11 -12.99 15.36
CA PHE A 235 -1.53 -11.74 14.91
C PHE A 235 -0.47 -11.32 15.92
N ASP A 236 0.79 -11.34 15.49
CA ASP A 236 1.89 -10.78 16.26
C ASP A 236 2.15 -9.35 15.78
N ILE A 237 2.23 -8.40 16.70
CA ILE A 237 2.48 -7.00 16.43
C ILE A 237 3.96 -6.73 16.66
N LEU A 238 4.69 -6.43 15.59
CA LEU A 238 6.12 -6.13 15.65
C LEU A 238 6.36 -4.67 15.28
N LEU A 239 7.29 -4.02 15.98
CA LEU A 239 7.77 -2.68 15.64
C LEU A 239 9.22 -2.70 15.19
N TRP A 240 9.54 -1.87 14.21
CA TRP A 240 10.90 -1.66 13.74
C TRP A 240 11.69 -0.76 14.69
N GLU A 241 12.82 -1.26 15.18
CA GLU A 241 13.76 -0.53 16.03
C GLU A 241 15.03 -0.21 15.24
N SER A 242 15.08 0.98 14.63
CA SER A 242 16.21 1.41 13.78
C SER A 242 17.55 1.46 14.51
N ASN A 243 17.56 1.73 15.82
CA ASN A 243 18.76 1.77 16.66
C ASN A 243 19.36 0.39 16.93
N LYS A 244 18.53 -0.66 16.98
CA LYS A 244 18.96 -2.06 17.16
C LYS A 244 19.02 -2.84 15.86
N TRP A 245 18.47 -2.28 14.79
CA TRP A 245 18.33 -2.89 13.48
C TRP A 245 17.54 -4.21 13.53
N CYS A 246 16.45 -4.24 14.29
CA CYS A 246 15.62 -5.43 14.45
C CYS A 246 14.13 -5.11 14.59
N TRP A 247 13.31 -6.15 14.43
CA TRP A 247 11.91 -6.13 14.79
C TRP A 247 11.72 -6.65 16.21
N SER A 248 10.96 -5.91 17.02
CA SER A 248 10.60 -6.30 18.38
C SER A 248 9.10 -6.55 18.48
N GLU A 249 8.71 -7.72 18.98
CA GLU A 249 7.31 -8.01 19.31
C GLU A 249 6.86 -7.14 20.48
N VAL A 250 5.75 -6.42 20.30
CA VAL A 250 5.17 -5.53 21.32
C VAL A 250 3.85 -6.06 21.88
N ASP A 251 3.12 -6.84 21.09
CA ASP A 251 1.86 -7.45 21.50
C ASP A 251 1.50 -8.63 20.58
N SER A 252 0.55 -9.46 21.00
CA SER A 252 -0.06 -10.47 20.14
C SER A 252 -1.50 -10.77 20.54
N PHE A 253 -2.34 -11.09 19.55
CA PHE A 253 -3.72 -11.48 19.78
C PHE A 253 -4.15 -12.60 18.83
N VAL A 254 -5.28 -13.24 19.15
CA VAL A 254 -5.86 -14.32 18.36
C VAL A 254 -7.31 -13.98 18.03
N VAL A 255 -7.70 -14.26 16.79
CA VAL A 255 -9.06 -14.09 16.29
C VAL A 255 -9.49 -15.36 15.56
N GLU A 256 -10.79 -15.67 15.62
CA GLU A 256 -11.40 -16.76 14.87
C GLU A 256 -11.28 -16.50 13.35
N ASP A 257 -11.11 -17.56 12.57
CA ASP A 257 -10.91 -17.48 11.12
C ASP A 257 -12.15 -16.91 10.43
N GLY A 258 -11.96 -15.87 9.62
CA GLY A 258 -13.04 -15.11 8.98
C GLY A 258 -12.93 -13.60 9.23
N ILE A 259 -12.35 -13.20 10.37
CA ILE A 259 -12.02 -11.80 10.64
C ILE A 259 -10.76 -11.42 9.85
N ARG A 260 -10.86 -10.38 9.02
CA ARG A 260 -9.73 -9.80 8.28
C ARG A 260 -9.43 -8.41 8.85
N PRO A 261 -8.18 -8.08 9.17
CA PRO A 261 -7.80 -6.68 9.36
C PRO A 261 -8.09 -5.90 8.08
N LEU A 262 -8.56 -4.67 8.23
CA LEU A 262 -8.68 -3.71 7.13
C LEU A 262 -7.29 -3.34 6.61
#